data_AF-A0A9X4STG0-F1
#
_entry.id   AF-A0A9X4STG0-F1
#
_cell.length_a   1.000
_cell.length_b   1.000
_cell.length_c   1.000
_cell.angle_alpha   90.00
_cell.angle_beta   90.00
_cell.angle_gamma   90.00
#
_symmetry.space_group_name_H-M   'P 1'
#
loop_
_entity.id
_entity.type
_entity.pdbx_description
1 polymer ?
#
loop_
_entity_poly.entity_id
_entity_poly.type
_entity_poly.pdbx_seq_one_letter_code
_entity_poly.pdbx_strand_id
1 'polypeptide(L)'
;MMPKPYSEDLRERVLKVVDEKKMTMEEVSKMFKIDRKTIYWWRKRREETGSIKPSSGYQKGHSHKIKDLDGFVKFLDENRDITVEKIIEKFGNMCKDTVYN
;
A
#
# COMPACT_ATOMS: atom_id res chain seq x y z
N MET A 1 7.90 -16.16 6.26
CA MET A 1 6.89 -16.14 5.18
C MET A 1 5.83 -15.10 5.58
N MET A 2 5.59 -14.06 4.77
CA MET A 2 4.53 -13.09 5.08
C MET A 2 3.16 -13.71 4.79
N PRO A 3 2.17 -13.61 5.69
CA PRO A 3 0.82 -14.11 5.42
C PRO A 3 0.24 -13.37 4.22
N LYS A 4 -0.11 -14.09 3.15
CA LYS A 4 -0.84 -13.50 2.03
C LYS A 4 -2.27 -13.17 2.48
N PRO A 5 -2.79 -11.98 2.17
CA PRO A 5 -4.19 -11.70 2.41
C PRO A 5 -5.07 -12.64 1.60
N TYR A 6 -6.26 -12.96 2.12
CA TYR A 6 -7.30 -13.66 1.37
C TYR A 6 -7.65 -12.90 0.08
N SER A 7 -7.92 -13.65 -1.01
CA SER A 7 -8.28 -13.11 -2.33
C SER A 7 -9.57 -12.28 -2.29
N GLU A 8 -9.70 -11.35 -3.23
CA GLU A 8 -10.89 -10.49 -3.35
C GLU A 8 -12.16 -11.32 -3.61
N ASP A 9 -12.10 -12.26 -4.55
CA ASP A 9 -13.21 -13.15 -4.89
C ASP A 9 -13.76 -13.91 -3.67
N LEU A 10 -12.88 -14.37 -2.78
CA LEU A 10 -13.29 -15.08 -1.56
C LEU A 10 -14.05 -14.15 -0.61
N ARG A 11 -13.58 -12.91 -0.45
CA ARG A 11 -14.23 -11.91 0.40
C ARG A 11 -15.61 -11.56 -0.14
N GLU A 12 -15.72 -11.37 -1.46
CA GLU A 12 -16.97 -11.03 -2.12
C GLU A 12 -18.00 -12.14 -1.96
N ARG A 13 -17.62 -13.41 -2.21
CA ARG A 13 -18.51 -14.56 -2.02
C ARG A 13 -18.98 -14.68 -0.57
N VAL A 14 -18.06 -14.54 0.40
CA VAL A 14 -18.40 -14.62 1.82
C VAL A 14 -19.37 -13.50 2.22
N LEU A 15 -19.08 -12.25 1.83
CA LEU A 15 -19.94 -11.12 2.16
C LEU A 15 -21.30 -11.21 1.49
N LYS A 16 -21.38 -11.71 0.25
CA LYS A 16 -22.67 -11.95 -0.44
C LYS A 16 -23.55 -12.92 0.33
N VAL A 17 -23.00 -14.03 0.82
CA VAL A 17 -23.75 -15.01 1.64
C VAL A 17 -24.22 -14.38 2.95
N VAL A 18 -23.39 -13.54 3.58
CA VAL A 18 -23.75 -12.81 4.80
C VAL A 18 -24.87 -11.78 4.53
N ASP A 19 -24.80 -11.05 3.42
CA ASP A 19 -25.81 -10.06 3.02
C ASP A 19 -27.16 -10.69 2.69
N GLU A 20 -27.15 -11.87 2.07
CA GLU A 20 -28.37 -12.63 1.76
C GLU A 20 -29.11 -13.09 3.04
N LYS A 21 -28.50 -12.99 4.23
CA LYS A 21 -29.05 -13.38 5.55
C LYS A 21 -29.61 -14.80 5.62
N LYS A 22 -29.25 -15.67 4.67
CA LYS A 22 -29.67 -17.07 4.61
C LYS A 22 -28.96 -17.96 5.63
N MET A 23 -27.80 -17.53 6.10
CA MET A 23 -26.92 -18.28 6.98
C MET A 23 -26.40 -17.39 8.12
N THR A 24 -26.20 -17.99 9.29
CA THR A 24 -25.56 -17.36 10.43
C THR A 24 -24.05 -17.21 10.19
N MET A 25 -23.40 -16.29 10.91
CA MET A 25 -21.94 -16.12 10.81
C MET A 25 -21.15 -17.39 11.15
N GLU A 26 -21.72 -18.26 11.99
CA GLU A 26 -21.09 -19.52 12.36
C GLU A 26 -21.13 -20.54 11.23
N GLU A 27 -22.26 -20.63 10.51
CA GLU A 27 -22.39 -21.48 9.33
C GLU A 27 -21.47 -21.01 8.20
N VAL A 28 -21.40 -19.70 7.95
CA VAL A 28 -20.48 -19.13 6.96
C VAL A 28 -19.03 -19.39 7.34
N SER A 29 -18.67 -19.26 8.62
CA SER A 29 -17.33 -19.55 9.12
C SER A 29 -16.95 -21.02 8.88
N LYS A 30 -17.84 -21.96 9.19
CA LYS A 30 -17.63 -23.40 8.95
C LYS A 30 -17.55 -23.74 7.46
N MET A 31 -18.42 -23.15 6.64
CA MET A 31 -18.50 -23.38 5.20
C MET A 31 -17.22 -22.93 4.47
N PHE A 32 -16.74 -21.72 4.78
CA PHE A 32 -15.57 -21.16 4.12
C PHE A 32 -14.26 -21.45 4.86
N LYS A 33 -14.31 -22.08 6.04
CA LYS A 33 -13.17 -22.32 6.94
C LYS A 33 -12.42 -21.03 7.28
N ILE A 34 -13.17 -19.96 7.54
CA ILE A 34 -12.65 -18.62 7.87
C ILE A 34 -13.12 -18.24 9.28
N ASP A 35 -12.26 -17.61 10.06
CA ASP A 35 -12.63 -17.15 11.39
C ASP A 35 -13.71 -16.04 11.34
N ARG A 36 -14.67 -16.10 12.26
CA ARG A 36 -15.78 -15.12 12.34
C ARG A 36 -15.28 -13.68 12.44
N LYS A 37 -14.16 -13.45 13.13
CA LYS A 37 -13.53 -12.13 13.29
C LYS A 37 -13.06 -11.59 11.94
N THR A 38 -12.51 -12.45 11.08
CA THR A 38 -12.09 -12.04 9.73
C THR A 38 -13.29 -11.59 8.89
N ILE A 39 -14.40 -12.32 8.95
CA ILE A 39 -15.65 -11.96 8.25
C ILE A 39 -16.18 -10.61 8.77
N TYR A 40 -16.18 -10.42 10.09
CA TYR A 40 -16.55 -9.14 10.72
C TYR A 40 -15.70 -7.97 10.20
N TRP A 41 -14.37 -8.14 10.13
CA TRP A 41 -13.48 -7.10 9.62
C TRP A 41 -13.75 -6.74 8.16
N TRP A 42 -14.06 -7.72 7.31
CA TRP A 42 -14.41 -7.45 5.91
C TRP A 42 -15.71 -6.65 5.78
N ARG A 43 -16.71 -7.00 6.58
CA ARG A 43 -17.97 -6.25 6.64
C ARG A 43 -17.74 -4.82 7.11
N LYS A 44 -17.03 -4.65 8.23
CA LYS A 44 -16.69 -3.33 8.79
C LYS A 44 -15.93 -2.47 7.78
N ARG A 45 -14.92 -3.04 7.10
CA ARG A 45 -14.16 -2.34 6.06
C ARG A 45 -15.05 -1.87 4.90
N ARG A 46 -16.00 -2.69 4.47
CA ARG A 46 -16.98 -2.32 3.44
C ARG A 46 -17.89 -1.20 3.91
N GLU A 47 -18.35 -1.24 5.16
CA GLU A 47 -19.18 -0.17 5.75
C GLU A 47 -18.40 1.15 5.88
N GLU A 48 -17.12 1.11 6.26
CA GLU A 48 -16.27 2.31 6.45
C GLU A 48 -15.74 2.91 5.14
N THR A 49 -15.41 2.07 4.14
CA THR A 49 -14.68 2.51 2.94
C THR A 49 -15.42 2.26 1.63
N GLY A 50 -16.56 1.57 1.66
CA GLY A 50 -17.25 1.09 0.45
C GLY A 50 -16.51 -0.01 -0.31
N SER A 51 -15.32 -0.43 0.15
CA SER A 51 -14.43 -1.36 -0.54
C SER A 51 -14.12 -2.60 0.28
N ILE A 52 -14.02 -3.74 -0.40
CA ILE A 52 -13.65 -5.05 0.17
C ILE A 52 -12.20 -5.42 -0.10
N LYS A 53 -11.48 -4.58 -0.85
CA LYS A 53 -10.11 -4.84 -1.31
C LYS A 53 -9.15 -4.99 -0.13
N PRO A 54 -8.14 -5.88 -0.20
CA PRO A 54 -7.03 -5.90 0.73
C PRO A 54 -6.41 -4.51 0.84
N SER A 55 -5.84 -4.18 2.00
CA SER A 55 -4.94 -3.03 2.05
C SER A 55 -3.78 -3.29 1.11
N SER A 56 -3.76 -2.59 -0.02
CA SER A 56 -2.56 -2.41 -0.81
C SER A 56 -1.64 -1.43 -0.07
N GLY A 57 -0.31 -1.63 -0.18
CA GLY A 57 0.66 -0.70 0.40
C GLY A 57 1.50 -1.21 1.58
N TYR A 58 1.50 -2.50 1.89
CA TYR A 58 2.50 -3.07 2.83
C TYR A 58 3.94 -2.81 2.39
N GLN A 59 4.18 -2.69 1.08
CA GLN A 59 5.43 -2.17 0.53
C GLN A 59 5.24 -0.71 0.12
N LYS A 60 5.28 0.21 1.09
CA LYS A 60 5.80 1.54 0.78
C LYS A 60 7.31 1.34 0.61
N GLY A 61 7.75 1.10 -0.63
CA GLY A 61 9.16 1.29 -0.97
C GLY A 61 9.62 2.65 -0.45
N HIS A 62 10.89 2.75 -0.05
CA HIS A 62 11.47 3.97 0.52
C HIS A 62 10.91 5.20 -0.21
N SER A 63 10.17 6.05 0.49
CA SER A 63 9.67 7.30 -0.10
C SER A 63 10.88 8.01 -0.70
N HIS A 64 10.91 8.20 -2.02
CA HIS A 64 12.03 8.82 -2.70
C HIS A 64 12.31 10.16 -2.02
N LYS A 65 13.55 10.36 -1.54
CA LYS A 65 13.94 11.60 -0.86
C LYS A 65 13.86 12.79 -1.82
N ILE A 66 14.10 12.54 -3.12
CA ILE A 66 13.99 13.52 -4.20
C ILE A 66 12.55 13.47 -4.73
N LYS A 67 11.80 14.53 -4.45
CA LYS A 67 10.40 14.68 -4.91
C LYS A 67 10.29 15.16 -6.37
N ASP A 68 11.34 15.79 -6.89
CA ASP A 68 11.41 16.33 -8.24
C ASP A 68 12.69 15.83 -8.93
N LEU A 69 12.60 14.66 -9.57
CA LEU A 69 13.71 14.04 -10.29
C LEU A 69 14.02 14.78 -11.59
N ASP A 70 13.01 15.31 -12.27
CA ASP A 70 13.19 16.01 -13.55
C ASP A 70 13.92 17.34 -13.37
N GLY A 71 13.58 18.11 -12.32
CA GLY A 71 14.30 19.33 -11.96
C GLY A 71 15.74 19.07 -11.52
N PHE A 72 16.00 17.92 -10.89
CA PHE A 72 17.34 17.49 -10.49
C PHE A 72 18.22 17.17 -11.72
N VAL A 73 17.71 16.38 -12.67
CA VAL A 73 18.47 16.02 -13.89
C VAL A 73 18.81 17.24 -14.73
N LYS A 74 17.85 18.16 -14.94
CA LYS A 74 18.10 19.41 -15.68
C LYS A 74 19.17 20.27 -15.02
N PHE A 75 19.14 20.37 -13.69
CA PHE A 75 20.13 21.16 -12.95
C PHE A 75 21.55 20.61 -13.09
N LEU A 76 21.71 19.28 -13.09
CA LEU A 76 23.00 18.63 -13.33
C LEU A 76 23.49 18.82 -14.76
N ASP A 77 22.61 18.75 -15.75
CA ASP A 77 22.96 18.91 -17.17
C ASP A 77 23.39 20.36 -17.48
N GLU A 78 22.70 21.33 -16.89
CA GLU A 78 23.05 22.76 -16.98
C GLU A 78 24.33 23.12 -16.20
N ASN A 79 24.68 22.36 -15.15
CA ASN A 79 25.81 22.65 -14.27
C ASN A 79 26.75 21.45 -14.13
N ARG A 80 27.42 21.07 -15.22
CA ARG A 80 28.34 19.91 -15.26
C ARG A 80 29.51 19.95 -14.26
N ASP A 81 29.91 21.14 -13.79
CA ASP A 81 31.00 21.32 -12.81
C ASP A 81 30.50 21.67 -11.39
N ILE A 82 29.25 21.35 -11.08
CA ILE A 82 28.68 21.68 -9.78
C ILE A 82 29.20 20.77 -8.66
N THR A 83 29.55 21.38 -7.54
CA THR A 83 29.98 20.64 -6.34
C THR A 83 28.78 20.05 -5.60
N VAL A 84 29.01 18.91 -4.95
CA VAL A 84 27.99 18.17 -4.18
C VAL A 84 27.37 19.04 -3.09
N GLU A 85 28.14 19.95 -2.50
CA GLU A 85 27.68 20.89 -1.48
C GLU A 85 26.57 21.82 -1.99
N LYS A 86 26.68 22.32 -3.24
CA LYS A 86 25.67 23.18 -3.86
C LYS A 86 24.39 22.42 -4.24
N ILE A 87 24.54 21.14 -4.59
CA ILE A 87 23.38 20.27 -4.86
C ILE A 87 22.59 20.04 -3.56
N ILE A 88 23.28 19.75 -2.46
CA ILE A 88 22.65 19.53 -1.15
C ILE A 88 21.96 20.80 -0.65
N GLU A 89 22.57 21.97 -0.85
CA GLU A 89 21.98 23.27 -0.49
C GLU A 89 20.68 23.54 -1.26
N LYS A 90 20.63 23.20 -2.55
CA LYS A 90 19.46 23.45 -3.40
C LYS A 90 18.31 22.46 -3.21
N PHE A 91 18.61 21.17 -3.00
CA PHE A 91 17.59 20.12 -2.95
C PHE A 91 17.26 19.62 -1.54
N GLY A 92 18.13 19.87 -0.55
CA GLY A 92 17.90 19.60 0.87
C GLY A 92 17.77 18.10 1.23
N ASN A 93 18.36 17.73 2.37
CA ASN A 93 18.16 16.42 3.00
C ASN A 93 18.68 15.17 2.23
N MET A 94 19.73 15.35 1.42
CA MET A 94 20.43 14.28 0.70
C MET A 94 21.80 14.00 1.35
N CYS A 95 22.16 12.72 1.52
CA CYS A 95 23.55 12.33 1.86
C CYS A 95 24.39 12.34 0.58
N LYS A 96 25.72 12.50 0.69
CA LYS A 96 26.64 12.46 -0.47
C LYS A 96 26.42 11.20 -1.34
N ASP A 97 26.12 10.06 -0.72
CA ASP A 97 25.85 8.79 -1.41
C ASP A 97 24.60 8.81 -2.31
N THR A 98 23.65 9.72 -2.06
CA THR A 98 22.42 9.86 -2.88
C THR A 98 22.65 10.67 -4.15
N VAL A 99 23.79 11.38 -4.26
CA VAL A 99 24.16 12.13 -5.47
C VAL A 99 24.92 11.24 -6.48
N TYR A 100 25.61 10.19 -5.99
CA TYR A 100 26.41 9.29 -6.82
C TYR A 100 25.70 7.99 -7.25
N ASN A 101 24.54 7.65 -6.64
CA ASN A 101 23.71 6.49 -7.01
C ASN A 101 22.55 6.91 -7.92
#